data_AF-A0A6P6UYW5-F1
#
_entry.id   AF-A0A6P6UYW5-F1
#
_cell.length_a   1.000
_cell.length_b   1.000
_cell.length_c   1.000
_cell.angle_alpha   90.00
_cell.angle_beta   90.00
_cell.angle_gamma   90.00
#
_symmetry.space_group_name_H-M   'P 1'
#
loop_
_entity.id
_entity.type
_entity.pdbx_description
1 polymer ?
#
loop_
_entity_poly.entity_id
_entity_poly.type
_entity_poly.pdbx_seq_one_letter_code
_entity_poly.pdbx_strand_id
1 'polypeptide(L)'
;MAAGVFGQIDVHTVTINSPSTGVSFTHTVPHGAEISRFSGSPAPLDGYPESSINKPADCNSLKDVHISARLLEDFLDLAIENTKNSLETCGVLGACLEERNIYVTNLIVPKQESTPNSCQALNEEEIFAIQSQQSLVPIGWIHTHPSQSCFMSSVDLHTQYSYQVGYGT
;
A
#
# COMPACT_ATOMS: atom_id res chain seq x y z
N MET A 1 -15.97 40.70 -0.38
CA MET A 1 -16.41 39.73 -1.41
C MET A 1 -15.17 39.04 -1.94
N ALA A 2 -14.70 37.99 -1.24
CA ALA A 2 -13.51 37.26 -1.65
C ALA A 2 -13.93 36.22 -2.69
N ALA A 3 -13.41 36.34 -3.91
CA ALA A 3 -13.57 35.34 -4.95
C ALA A 3 -12.70 34.14 -4.59
N GLY A 4 -13.34 33.02 -4.26
CA GLY A 4 -12.67 31.73 -4.09
C GLY A 4 -12.17 31.25 -5.44
N VAL A 5 -10.85 31.05 -5.54
CA VAL A 5 -10.24 30.34 -6.66
C VAL A 5 -10.58 28.86 -6.47
N PHE A 6 -11.55 28.38 -7.25
CA PHE A 6 -11.84 26.95 -7.37
C PHE A 6 -10.73 26.32 -8.23
N GLY A 7 -9.83 25.60 -7.58
CA GLY A 7 -8.91 24.69 -8.27
C GLY A 7 -9.70 23.46 -8.72
N GLN A 8 -10.15 23.47 -9.97
CA GLN A 8 -10.63 22.27 -10.65
C GLN A 8 -9.40 21.39 -10.92
N ILE A 9 -9.26 20.30 -10.17
CA ILE A 9 -8.18 19.32 -10.40
C ILE A 9 -8.60 18.49 -11.62
N ASP A 10 -7.95 18.75 -12.74
CA ASP A 10 -8.14 18.00 -13.97
C ASP A 10 -7.41 16.65 -13.87
N VAL A 11 -8.16 15.55 -13.91
CA VAL A 11 -7.70 14.16 -13.76
C VAL A 11 -6.81 13.72 -14.94
N HIS A 12 -6.56 14.59 -15.93
CA HIS A 12 -5.67 14.35 -17.06
C HIS A 12 -4.18 14.58 -16.78
N THR A 13 -3.79 15.10 -15.60
CA THR A 13 -2.38 15.33 -15.25
C THR A 13 -1.93 14.44 -14.10
N VAL A 14 -0.81 13.73 -14.26
CA VAL A 14 -0.20 12.94 -13.18
C VAL A 14 0.25 13.88 -12.07
N THR A 15 -0.25 13.63 -10.85
CA THR A 15 0.08 14.45 -9.69
C THR A 15 1.12 13.72 -8.84
N ILE A 16 2.21 14.42 -8.53
CA ILE A 16 3.28 13.94 -7.65
C ILE A 16 3.23 14.78 -6.39
N ASN A 17 3.12 14.12 -5.25
CA ASN A 17 3.20 14.78 -3.95
C ASN A 17 4.29 14.16 -3.09
N SER A 18 5.12 15.00 -2.49
CA SER A 18 6.23 14.62 -1.60
C SER A 18 6.09 15.42 -0.32
N PRO A 19 5.56 14.84 0.77
CA PRO A 19 5.50 15.56 2.05
C PRO A 19 6.92 15.89 2.52
N SER A 20 7.13 17.10 3.00
CA SER A 20 8.39 17.47 3.65
C SER A 20 8.67 16.54 4.84
N THR A 21 9.92 16.09 5.00
CA THR A 21 10.37 15.20 6.07
C THR A 21 9.90 15.70 7.44
N GLY A 22 8.81 15.13 7.95
CA GLY A 22 8.12 15.67 9.11
C GLY A 22 7.14 14.68 9.73
N VAL A 23 7.65 13.98 10.76
CA VAL A 23 6.96 13.18 11.79
C VAL A 23 6.30 11.88 11.29
N SER A 24 7.07 10.78 11.39
CA SER A 24 6.56 9.41 11.44
C SER A 24 5.87 9.20 12.79
N PHE A 25 4.57 8.86 12.78
CA PHE A 25 3.87 8.43 13.98
C PHE A 25 3.97 6.91 14.08
N THR A 26 4.65 6.42 15.11
CA THR A 26 4.66 4.99 15.45
C THR A 26 3.36 4.65 16.18
N HIS A 27 2.43 3.97 15.51
CA HIS A 27 1.34 3.32 16.23
C HIS A 27 1.87 2.02 16.83
N THR A 28 2.08 2.01 18.15
CA THR A 28 2.38 0.78 18.88
C THR A 28 1.11 -0.07 18.93
N VAL A 29 1.09 -1.20 18.22
CA VAL A 29 -0.04 -2.15 18.26
C VAL A 29 -0.21 -2.67 19.69
N PRO A 30 -1.43 -2.66 20.27
CA PRO A 30 -1.67 -3.26 21.58
C PRO A 30 -1.38 -4.76 21.53
N HIS A 31 -0.49 -5.20 22.41
CA HIS A 31 -0.13 -6.60 22.60
C HIS A 31 -1.36 -7.37 23.13
N GLY A 32 -2.03 -8.17 22.29
CA GLY A 32 -3.18 -8.97 22.76
C GLY A 32 -4.15 -9.52 21.73
N ALA A 33 -3.70 -10.02 20.58
CA ALA A 33 -4.56 -10.83 19.70
C ALA A 33 -3.86 -12.16 19.40
N GLU A 34 -3.95 -13.09 20.35
CA GLU A 34 -3.55 -14.49 20.16
C GLU A 34 -4.63 -15.16 19.29
N ILE A 35 -4.33 -15.39 18.01
CA ILE A 35 -5.19 -16.20 17.13
C ILE A 35 -5.00 -17.67 17.55
N SER A 36 -5.92 -18.17 18.37
CA SER A 36 -6.04 -19.59 18.72
C SER A 36 -6.19 -20.42 17.45
N ARG A 37 -5.13 -21.12 17.04
CA ARG A 37 -5.20 -22.18 16.03
C ARG A 37 -5.82 -23.42 16.67
N PHE A 38 -7.06 -23.69 16.32
CA PHE A 38 -7.75 -24.92 16.72
C PHE A 38 -7.16 -26.11 15.95
N SER A 39 -6.20 -26.80 16.56
CA SER A 39 -5.80 -28.15 16.13
C SER A 39 -6.49 -29.16 17.03
N GLY A 40 -7.63 -29.69 16.57
CA GLY A 40 -8.16 -30.93 17.13
C GLY A 40 -7.30 -32.10 16.66
N SER A 41 -6.66 -32.80 17.58
CA SER A 41 -6.26 -34.20 17.35
C SER A 41 -6.34 -35.00 18.66
N PRO A 42 -6.82 -36.25 18.65
CA PRO A 42 -6.87 -37.10 19.84
C PRO A 42 -5.47 -37.61 20.24
N ALA A 43 -5.37 -38.03 21.50
CA ALA A 43 -4.18 -38.47 22.22
C ALA A 43 -3.44 -39.70 21.60
N PRO A 44 -2.18 -39.99 22.01
CA PRO A 44 -1.13 -40.57 21.17
C PRO A 44 -1.00 -42.10 21.26
N LEU A 45 -0.44 -42.69 20.19
CA LEU A 45 0.13 -44.05 20.20
C LEU A 45 1.58 -44.00 19.68
N ASP A 46 2.44 -44.75 20.38
CA ASP A 46 3.90 -44.74 20.36
C ASP A 46 4.58 -45.10 19.01
N GLY A 47 5.72 -44.43 18.75
CA GLY A 47 6.93 -45.10 18.28
C GLY A 47 7.35 -44.99 16.81
N TYR A 48 7.96 -43.88 16.38
CA TYR A 48 8.89 -43.81 15.24
C TYR A 48 9.96 -42.72 15.47
N PRO A 49 11.26 -42.95 15.15
CA PRO A 49 12.26 -41.89 15.18
C PRO A 49 12.29 -41.17 13.83
N GLU A 50 11.73 -39.96 13.75
CA GLU A 50 11.98 -39.05 12.63
C GLU A 50 12.85 -37.90 13.13
N SER A 51 14.13 -37.91 12.76
CA SER A 51 14.64 -37.18 11.60
C SER A 51 14.50 -35.67 11.80
N SER A 52 15.62 -35.08 12.25
CA SER A 52 16.00 -33.67 12.12
C SER A 52 14.88 -32.75 11.65
N ILE A 53 14.29 -32.04 12.62
CA ILE A 53 13.44 -30.87 12.38
C ILE A 53 14.18 -30.00 11.36
N ASN A 54 13.69 -30.02 10.13
CA ASN A 54 14.02 -29.03 9.12
C ASN A 54 13.55 -27.71 9.72
N LYS A 55 14.49 -26.99 10.33
CA LYS A 55 14.35 -25.58 10.67
C LYS A 55 13.82 -24.93 9.39
N PRO A 56 12.62 -24.32 9.38
CA PRO A 56 12.17 -23.63 8.19
C PRO A 56 13.27 -22.63 7.84
N ALA A 57 13.71 -22.70 6.58
CA ALA A 57 14.71 -21.82 6.01
C ALA A 57 14.40 -20.39 6.45
N ASP A 58 15.43 -19.67 6.88
CA ASP A 58 15.35 -18.34 7.50
C ASP A 58 14.18 -17.53 6.96
N CYS A 59 13.27 -17.15 7.86
CA CYS A 59 12.25 -16.15 7.58
C CYS A 59 12.99 -14.92 7.06
N ASN A 60 12.87 -14.66 5.75
CA ASN A 60 13.42 -13.48 5.10
C ASN A 60 12.96 -12.29 5.95
N SER A 61 13.88 -11.66 6.68
CA SER A 61 13.52 -10.67 7.69
C SER A 61 12.77 -9.53 7.01
N LEU A 62 11.48 -9.37 7.31
CA LEU A 62 10.67 -8.27 6.79
C LEU A 62 11.35 -6.95 7.15
N LYS A 63 11.39 -6.02 6.20
CA LYS A 63 11.94 -4.67 6.41
C LYS A 63 10.86 -3.76 6.97
N ASP A 64 11.27 -2.84 7.85
CA ASP A 64 10.38 -1.80 8.34
C ASP A 64 10.08 -0.78 7.23
N VAL A 65 8.80 -0.46 7.08
CA VAL A 65 8.29 0.54 6.12
C VAL A 65 7.69 1.70 6.91
N HIS A 66 8.22 2.89 6.69
CA HIS A 66 7.76 4.14 7.29
C HIS A 66 6.97 4.95 6.28
N ILE A 67 5.74 5.32 6.64
CA ILE A 67 4.86 6.17 5.84
C ILE A 67 4.44 7.39 6.67
N SER A 68 4.42 8.56 6.03
CA SER A 68 3.97 9.79 6.66
C SER A 68 2.44 9.86 6.70
N ALA A 69 1.87 10.24 7.84
CA ALA A 69 0.42 10.48 7.94
C ALA A 69 -0.05 11.57 6.98
N ARG A 70 0.80 12.59 6.74
CA ARG A 70 0.51 13.66 5.77
C ARG A 70 0.34 13.13 4.35
N LEU A 71 1.11 12.10 3.97
CA LEU A 71 0.95 11.47 2.65
C LEU A 71 -0.45 10.88 2.47
N LEU A 72 -0.99 10.28 3.53
CA LEU A 72 -2.33 9.69 3.53
C LEU A 72 -3.41 10.77 3.51
N GLU A 73 -3.23 11.86 4.26
CA GLU A 73 -4.12 13.04 4.22
C GLU A 73 -4.13 13.67 2.83
N ASP A 74 -2.95 13.92 2.25
CA ASP A 74 -2.81 14.47 0.91
C ASP A 74 -3.45 13.55 -0.15
N PHE A 75 -3.35 12.23 0.01
CA PHE A 75 -4.05 11.27 -0.86
C PHE A 75 -5.57 11.44 -0.79
N LEU A 76 -6.11 11.53 0.43
CA LEU A 76 -7.54 11.70 0.61
C LEU A 76 -8.02 13.02 0.00
N ASP A 77 -7.27 14.11 0.18
CA ASP A 77 -7.55 15.41 -0.41
C ASP A 77 -7.59 15.36 -1.95
N LEU A 78 -6.63 14.68 -2.57
CA LEU A 78 -6.60 14.44 -4.02
C LEU A 78 -7.78 13.58 -4.49
N ALA A 79 -8.24 12.63 -3.66
CA ALA A 79 -9.34 11.73 -3.98
C ALA A 79 -10.73 12.31 -3.68
N ILE A 80 -10.85 13.52 -3.10
CA ILE A 80 -12.13 14.08 -2.63
C ILE A 80 -13.20 14.10 -3.73
N GLU A 81 -12.86 14.59 -4.92
CA GLU A 81 -13.84 14.77 -6.00
C GLU A 81 -14.35 13.42 -6.53
N ASN A 82 -13.47 12.43 -6.69
CA ASN A 82 -13.87 11.07 -7.04
C ASN A 82 -14.71 10.42 -5.94
N THR A 83 -14.30 10.58 -4.68
CA THR A 83 -15.00 10.06 -3.51
C THR A 83 -16.43 10.62 -3.43
N LYS A 84 -16.62 11.93 -3.66
CA LYS A 84 -17.95 12.55 -3.74
C LYS A 84 -18.82 11.95 -4.85
N ASN A 85 -18.21 11.59 -5.97
CA ASN A 85 -18.89 10.94 -7.10
C ASN A 85 -19.01 9.42 -6.96
N SER A 86 -18.70 8.85 -5.79
CA SER A 86 -18.68 7.40 -5.54
C SER A 86 -17.77 6.64 -6.50
N LEU A 87 -16.61 7.21 -6.82
CA LEU A 87 -15.59 6.62 -7.66
C LEU A 87 -14.33 6.33 -6.85
N GLU A 88 -13.75 5.15 -7.04
CA GLU A 88 -12.47 4.80 -6.43
C GLU A 88 -11.31 5.57 -7.07
N THR A 89 -10.29 5.88 -6.27
CA THR A 89 -9.04 6.49 -6.73
C THR A 89 -7.88 5.64 -6.24
N CYS A 90 -6.88 5.37 -7.08
CA CYS A 90 -5.60 4.77 -6.68
C CYS A 90 -4.43 5.73 -6.80
N GLY A 91 -3.38 5.41 -6.03
CA GLY A 91 -2.06 6.00 -6.13
C GLY A 91 -0.97 4.95 -5.91
N VAL A 92 0.21 5.21 -6.45
CA VAL A 92 1.40 4.35 -6.33
C VAL A 92 2.37 4.99 -5.34
N LEU A 93 2.89 4.16 -4.43
CA LEU A 93 3.83 4.58 -3.40
C LEU A 93 5.27 4.38 -3.87
N GLY A 94 6.00 5.49 -3.95
CA GLY A 94 7.44 5.51 -4.18
C GLY A 94 8.20 5.70 -2.87
N ALA A 95 9.26 4.92 -2.69
CA ALA A 95 10.07 4.94 -1.50
C ALA A 95 11.56 5.13 -1.77
N CYS A 96 12.24 5.75 -0.81
CA CYS A 96 13.69 5.75 -0.71
C CYS A 96 14.13 4.67 0.28
N LEU A 97 15.27 4.03 -0.01
CA LEU A 97 15.89 3.07 0.90
C LEU A 97 17.05 3.75 1.63
N GLU A 98 16.96 3.82 2.95
CA GLU A 98 18.06 4.31 3.80
C GLU A 98 18.46 3.22 4.80
N GLU A 99 19.72 2.79 4.73
CA GLU A 99 20.28 1.68 5.50
C GLU A 99 19.47 0.36 5.35
N ARG A 100 18.59 0.08 6.31
CA ARG A 100 17.71 -1.11 6.35
C ARG A 100 16.23 -0.77 6.36
N ASN A 101 15.88 0.51 6.37
CA ASN A 101 14.51 1.00 6.48
C ASN A 101 14.03 1.55 5.15
N ILE A 102 12.76 1.31 4.85
CA ILE A 102 12.10 1.81 3.65
C ILE A 102 11.25 3.02 4.05
N TYR A 103 11.49 4.16 3.41
CA TYR A 103 10.74 5.39 3.67
C TYR A 103 9.88 5.71 2.46
N VAL A 104 8.56 5.66 2.63
CA VAL A 104 7.60 6.10 1.62
C VAL A 104 7.60 7.62 1.59
N THR A 105 8.22 8.19 0.56
CA THR A 105 8.44 9.64 0.42
C THR A 105 7.56 10.26 -0.66
N ASN A 106 7.00 9.44 -1.56
CA ASN A 106 6.32 9.93 -2.75
C ASN A 106 5.00 9.20 -2.96
N LEU A 107 3.98 9.99 -3.26
CA LEU A 107 2.70 9.52 -3.78
C LEU A 107 2.58 9.97 -5.23
N ILE A 108 2.40 9.00 -6.12
CA ILE A 108 2.13 9.24 -7.54
C ILE A 108 0.67 8.89 -7.77
N VAL A 109 -0.17 9.87 -8.09
CA VAL A 109 -1.55 9.64 -8.52
C VAL A 109 -1.55 9.55 -10.05
N PRO A 110 -1.65 8.35 -10.64
CA PRO A 110 -1.60 8.19 -12.08
C PRO A 110 -2.89 8.67 -12.72
N LYS A 111 -2.83 8.90 -14.04
CA LYS A 111 -4.04 8.85 -14.88
C LYS A 111 -4.69 7.51 -14.65
N GLN A 112 -6.01 7.47 -14.51
CA GLN A 112 -6.70 6.24 -14.13
C GLN A 112 -8.14 6.21 -14.66
N GLU A 113 -8.65 5.01 -14.88
CA GLU A 113 -10.08 4.77 -15.05
C GLU A 113 -10.69 4.39 -13.70
N SER A 114 -11.68 5.16 -13.27
CA SER A 114 -12.32 5.00 -11.96
C SER A 114 -13.76 4.54 -12.12
N THR A 115 -14.13 3.53 -11.33
CA THR A 115 -15.51 3.05 -11.15
C THR A 115 -15.83 3.01 -9.65
N PRO A 116 -17.09 2.76 -9.25
CA PRO A 116 -17.42 2.62 -7.84
C PRO A 116 -16.78 1.44 -7.10
N ASN A 117 -16.24 0.46 -7.83
CA ASN A 117 -15.74 -0.81 -7.29
C ASN A 117 -14.34 -1.17 -7.82
N SER A 118 -13.71 -0.29 -8.58
CA SER A 118 -12.35 -0.49 -9.10
C SER A 118 -11.74 0.83 -9.57
N CYS A 119 -10.42 0.93 -9.48
CA CYS A 119 -9.62 1.96 -10.14
C CYS A 119 -8.41 1.33 -10.83
N GLN A 120 -8.20 1.67 -12.10
CA GLN A 120 -7.11 1.13 -12.90
C GLN A 120 -6.18 2.24 -13.35
N ALA A 121 -4.90 2.16 -12.94
CA ALA A 121 -3.88 3.06 -13.43
C ALA A 121 -3.68 2.88 -14.95
N LEU A 122 -3.56 4.00 -15.64
CA LEU A 122 -3.24 4.08 -17.06
C LEU A 122 -1.78 4.53 -17.22
N ASN A 123 -1.21 4.22 -18.38
CA ASN A 123 0.12 4.69 -18.79
C ASN A 123 1.21 4.40 -17.74
N GLU A 124 1.37 3.12 -17.39
CA GLU A 124 2.37 2.68 -16.40
C GLU A 124 3.81 3.13 -16.73
N GLU A 125 4.12 3.37 -18.01
CA GLU A 125 5.40 3.94 -18.44
C GLU A 125 5.67 5.33 -17.82
N GLU A 126 4.64 6.17 -17.65
CA GLU A 126 4.78 7.50 -17.03
C GLU A 126 5.09 7.37 -15.54
N ILE A 127 4.45 6.41 -14.87
CA ILE A 127 4.71 6.07 -13.46
C ILE A 127 6.16 5.60 -13.31
N PHE A 128 6.59 4.68 -14.16
CA PHE A 128 7.96 4.17 -14.18
C PHE A 128 8.98 5.27 -14.46
N ALA A 129 8.71 6.16 -15.41
CA ALA A 129 9.60 7.28 -15.74
C ALA A 129 9.80 8.21 -14.53
N ILE A 130 8.74 8.54 -13.79
CA ILE A 130 8.82 9.35 -12.56
C ILE A 130 9.66 8.65 -11.50
N GLN A 131 9.39 7.36 -11.25
CA GLN A 131 10.13 6.57 -10.27
C GLN A 131 11.61 6.47 -10.63
N SER A 132 11.93 6.19 -11.88
CA SER A 132 13.30 6.11 -12.38
C SER A 132 14.03 7.45 -12.27
N GLN A 133 13.39 8.54 -12.70
CA GLN A 133 13.98 9.89 -12.64
C GLN A 133 14.28 10.32 -11.21
N GLN A 134 13.42 9.94 -10.26
CA GLN A 134 13.57 10.29 -8.84
C GLN A 134 14.30 9.23 -8.01
N SER A 135 14.79 8.15 -8.64
CA SER A 135 15.43 7.01 -7.96
C SER A 135 14.56 6.38 -6.86
N LEU A 136 13.24 6.34 -7.08
CA LEU A 136 12.27 5.78 -6.16
C LEU A 136 12.08 4.29 -6.43
N VAL A 137 12.00 3.52 -5.35
CA VAL A 137 11.59 2.13 -5.36
C VAL A 137 10.07 2.08 -5.24
N PRO A 138 9.33 1.53 -6.22
CA PRO A 138 7.92 1.24 -6.02
C PRO A 138 7.79 0.22 -4.89
N ILE A 139 6.93 0.48 -3.90
CA ILE A 139 6.80 -0.41 -2.72
C ILE A 139 5.36 -0.85 -2.45
N GLY A 140 4.41 -0.23 -3.12
CA GLY A 140 3.00 -0.57 -2.98
C GLY A 140 2.11 0.47 -3.64
N TRP A 141 0.83 0.39 -3.30
CA TRP A 141 -0.22 1.24 -3.81
C TRP A 141 -1.24 1.50 -2.70
N ILE A 142 -2.04 2.54 -2.88
CA ILE A 142 -3.16 2.89 -2.01
C ILE A 142 -4.38 3.17 -2.87
N HIS A 143 -5.57 2.88 -2.36
CA HIS A 143 -6.82 3.26 -3.00
C HIS A 143 -7.91 3.61 -1.99
N THR A 144 -8.99 4.23 -2.48
CA THR A 144 -10.17 4.58 -1.68
C THR A 144 -11.29 3.58 -1.91
N HIS A 145 -12.03 3.24 -0.85
CA HIS A 145 -13.39 2.71 -0.93
C HIS A 145 -14.37 3.82 -0.49
N PRO A 146 -15.04 4.53 -1.42
CA PRO A 146 -15.88 5.69 -1.06
C PRO A 146 -17.07 5.35 -0.15
N SER A 147 -17.63 4.15 -0.29
CA SER A 147 -18.85 3.75 0.42
C SER A 147 -18.77 2.36 1.08
N GLN A 148 -17.82 1.55 0.64
CA GLN A 148 -17.62 0.19 1.09
C GLN A 148 -16.79 0.15 2.38
N SER A 149 -16.91 -0.93 3.14
CA SER A 149 -16.04 -1.16 4.29
C SER A 149 -14.56 -1.28 3.86
N CYS A 150 -13.65 -1.08 4.81
CA CYS A 150 -12.22 -1.33 4.59
C CYS A 150 -11.94 -2.84 4.57
N PHE A 151 -11.75 -3.40 3.38
CA PHE A 151 -11.30 -4.78 3.14
C PHE A 151 -10.61 -4.83 1.77
N MET A 152 -9.90 -5.91 1.48
CA MET A 152 -9.38 -6.15 0.13
C MET A 152 -10.40 -6.95 -0.70
N SER A 153 -10.86 -6.38 -1.81
CA SER A 153 -11.67 -7.07 -2.80
C SER A 153 -10.88 -8.16 -3.53
N SER A 154 -11.56 -9.00 -4.32
CA SER A 154 -10.87 -9.98 -5.17
C SER A 154 -9.95 -9.31 -6.20
N VAL A 155 -10.32 -8.13 -6.68
CA VAL A 155 -9.51 -7.34 -7.61
C VAL A 155 -8.27 -6.81 -6.89
N ASP A 156 -8.43 -6.30 -5.67
CA ASP A 156 -7.33 -5.77 -4.87
C ASP A 156 -6.31 -6.86 -4.53
N LEU A 157 -6.78 -8.07 -4.19
CA LEU A 157 -5.93 -9.23 -3.94
C LEU A 157 -5.11 -9.62 -5.17
N HIS A 158 -5.71 -9.60 -6.35
CA HIS A 158 -5.02 -9.91 -7.59
C HIS A 158 -3.95 -8.86 -7.93
N THR A 159 -4.28 -7.57 -7.76
CA THR A 159 -3.32 -6.47 -7.92
C THR A 159 -2.19 -6.58 -6.91
N GLN A 160 -2.50 -6.78 -5.64
CA GLN A 160 -1.52 -6.87 -4.56
C GLN A 160 -0.53 -8.02 -4.73
N TYR A 161 -0.97 -9.15 -5.28
CA TYR A 161 -0.11 -10.30 -5.52
C TYR A 161 1.10 -9.95 -6.40
N SER A 162 0.88 -9.19 -7.48
CA SER A 162 1.94 -8.74 -8.40
C SER A 162 2.97 -7.86 -7.68
N TYR A 163 2.50 -6.92 -6.85
CA TYR A 163 3.39 -6.09 -6.03
C TYR A 163 4.18 -6.95 -5.03
N GLN A 164 3.52 -7.88 -4.34
CA GLN A 164 4.17 -8.65 -3.28
C GLN A 164 5.19 -9.68 -3.79
N VAL A 165 4.94 -10.32 -4.92
CA VAL A 165 5.88 -11.29 -5.53
C VAL A 165 7.00 -10.56 -6.28
N GLY A 166 6.72 -9.41 -6.90
CA GLY A 166 7.67 -8.66 -7.70
C GLY A 166 8.91 -8.17 -6.95
N TYR A 167 8.80 -7.89 -5.64
CA TYR A 167 9.94 -7.50 -4.80
C TYR A 167 10.59 -8.66 -4.03
N GLY A 168 10.21 -9.90 -4.33
CA GLY A 168 10.59 -11.10 -3.58
C GLY A 168 11.83 -11.85 -4.07
N THR A 169 12.58 -11.34 -5.06
CA THR A 169 13.78 -12.01 -5.61
C THR A 169 15.04 -11.19 -5.47
#